data_AF-A0A176FT83-F1
#
_entry.id   AF-A0A176FT83-F1
#
_cell.length_a   1.000
_cell.length_b   1.000
_cell.length_c   1.000
_cell.angle_alpha   90.00
_cell.angle_beta   90.00
_cell.angle_gamma   90.00
#
_symmetry.space_group_name_H-M   'P 1'
#
loop_
_entity.id
_entity.type
_entity.pdbx_description
1 polymer ?
#
loop_
_entity_poly.entity_id
_entity_poly.type
_entity_poly.pdbx_seq_one_letter_code
_entity_poly.pdbx_strand_id
1 'polypeptide(L)' 'MPKLSYKARRRWSLVVLLIGLPLYIVVAVNFTDWLRARYDGLPVLVELLVFVVLGFLWMLPLRFVFVGVGRADPDEEP' A
#
# COMPACT_ATOMS: atom_id res chain seq x y z
N MET A 1 15.16 -0.04 23.08
CA MET A 1 13.83 -0.26 22.46
C MET A 1 13.73 -1.74 22.12
N PRO A 2 12.81 -2.51 22.70
CA PRO A 2 12.67 -3.93 22.39
C PRO A 2 12.45 -4.06 20.88
N LYS A 3 13.41 -4.69 20.18
CA LYS A 3 13.35 -4.91 18.74
C LYS A 3 12.14 -5.80 18.49
N LEU A 4 11.13 -5.29 17.79
CA LEU A 4 10.04 -6.12 17.27
C LEU A 4 10.68 -7.34 16.60
N SER A 5 10.36 -8.53 17.12
CA SER A 5 10.86 -9.80 16.59
C SER A 5 10.66 -9.83 15.06
N TYR A 6 11.67 -10.28 14.32
CA TYR A 6 11.65 -10.35 12.86
C TYR A 6 10.37 -11.03 12.32
N LYS A 7 9.86 -12.03 13.05
CA LYS A 7 8.58 -12.72 12.79
C LYS A 7 7.35 -11.81 12.84
N ALA A 8 7.33 -10.81 13.73
CA ALA A 8 6.24 -9.83 13.82
C ALA A 8 6.22 -8.93 12.58
N ARG A 9 7.39 -8.43 12.16
CA ARG A 9 7.50 -7.59 10.95
C ARG A 9 6.99 -8.33 9.72
N ARG A 10 7.41 -9.59 9.53
CA ARG A 10 6.96 -10.44 8.40
C ARG A 10 5.45 -10.66 8.38
N ARG A 11 4.81 -10.92 9.53
CA ARG A 11 3.35 -11.10 9.63
C ARG A 11 2.58 -9.83 9.29
N TRP A 12 3.04 -8.68 9.80
CA TRP A 12 2.40 -7.39 9.52
C TRP A 12 2.48 -7.00 8.04
N SER A 13 3.57 -7.32 7.35
CA SER A 13 3.67 -7.07 5.91
C SER A 13 2.70 -7.92 5.09
N LEU A 14 2.48 -9.18 5.47
CA LEU A 14 1.46 -10.02 4.85
C LEU A 14 0.05 -9.46 5.08
N VAL A 15 -0.27 -9.02 6.30
CA VAL A 15 -1.57 -8.41 6.62
C VAL A 15 -1.79 -7.14 5.81
N VAL A 16 -0.79 -6.26 5.73
CA VAL A 16 -0.87 -5.05 4.91
C VAL A 16 -1.06 -5.38 3.43
N LEU A 17 -0.35 -6.39 2.92
CA LEU A 17 -0.46 -6.78 1.52
C LEU A 17 -1.81 -7.45 1.20
N LEU A 18 -2.33 -8.31 2.07
CA LEU A 18 -3.58 -9.04 1.84
C LEU A 18 -4.83 -8.25 2.21
N ILE A 19 -4.75 -7.34 3.18
CA ILE A 19 -5.93 -6.62 3.69
C ILE A 19 -5.81 -5.14 3.36
N GLY A 20 -4.67 -4.54 3.65
CA GLY A 20 -4.44 -3.13 3.37
C GLY A 20 -4.58 -2.83 1.88
N LEU A 21 -3.89 -3.56 1.00
CA LEU A 21 -3.90 -3.29 -0.43
C LEU A 21 -5.31 -3.43 -1.04
N PRO A 22 -6.09 -4.49 -0.77
CA PRO A 22 -7.47 -4.54 -1.26
C PRO A 22 -8.35 -3.41 -0.72
N LEU A 23 -8.27 -3.08 0.57
CA LEU A 23 -9.01 -1.95 1.15
C LEU A 23 -8.68 -0.64 0.46
N TYR A 24 -7.40 -0.40 0.18
CA TYR A 24 -6.96 0.80 -0.52
C TYR A 24 -7.44 0.86 -1.95
N ILE A 25 -7.37 -0.25 -2.68
CA ILE A 25 -7.89 -0.33 -4.04
C ILE A 25 -9.39 -0.01 -4.05
N VAL A 26 -10.16 -0.52 -3.08
CA VAL A 26 -11.58 -0.19 -2.95
C VAL A 26 -11.75 1.31 -2.75
N VAL A 27 -11.04 1.93 -1.80
CA VAL A 27 -11.12 3.38 -1.57
C VAL A 27 -10.71 4.19 -2.81
N ALA A 28 -9.63 3.76 -3.48
CA ALA A 28 -9.09 4.38 -4.68
C ALA A 28 -10.11 4.39 -5.83
N VAL A 29 -10.69 3.23 -6.14
CA VAL A 29 -11.67 3.08 -7.22
C VAL A 29 -12.91 3.92 -6.91
N ASN A 30 -13.46 3.80 -5.70
CA ASN A 30 -14.62 4.58 -5.27
C ASN A 30 -14.36 6.10 -5.35
N PHE A 31 -13.17 6.54 -4.94
CA PHE A 31 -12.79 7.94 -5.05
C PHE A 31 -12.69 8.41 -6.51
N THR A 32 -12.08 7.61 -7.39
CA THR A 32 -11.98 7.95 -8.82
C THR A 32 -13.33 7.96 -9.53
N ASP A 33 -14.23 7.04 -9.17
CA ASP A 33 -15.58 6.97 -9.72
C ASP A 33 -16.43 8.14 -9.26
N TRP A 34 -16.31 8.51 -7.98
CA TRP A 34 -16.93 9.72 -7.45
C TRP A 34 -16.42 10.98 -8.17
N LEU A 35 -15.11 11.07 -8.44
CA LEU A 35 -14.53 12.17 -9.18
C LEU A 35 -15.10 12.25 -10.60
N ARG A 36 -15.16 11.13 -11.31
CA ARG A 36 -15.75 11.05 -12.67
C ARG A 36 -17.20 11.50 -12.68
N ALA A 37 -18.01 11.02 -11.75
CA ALA A 37 -19.41 11.40 -11.64
C ALA A 37 -19.59 12.90 -11.31
N ARG A 38 -18.65 13.50 -10.56
CA ARG A 38 -18.73 14.92 -10.16
C ARG A 38 -18.39 15.90 -11.29
N TYR A 39 -17.58 15.48 -12.26
CA TYR A 39 -17.07 16.32 -13.34
C TYR A 39 -17.60 15.94 -14.74
N ASP A 40 -18.66 15.11 -14.82
CA ASP A 40 -19.19 14.53 -16.07
C ASP A 40 -18.11 13.84 -16.94
N GLY A 41 -17.15 13.21 -16.26
CA GLY A 41 -15.96 12.60 -16.85
C GLY A 41 -14.65 13.23 -16.36
N LEU A 42 -13.55 12.51 -16.59
CA LEU A 42 -12.20 13.00 -16.32
C LEU A 42 -11.38 12.97 -17.62
N PRO A 43 -10.66 14.05 -17.97
CA PRO A 43 -9.66 13.97 -19.03
C PRO A 43 -8.60 12.92 -18.70
N VAL A 44 -8.14 12.17 -19.71
CA VAL A 44 -7.19 11.05 -19.55
C VAL A 44 -5.91 11.45 -18.79
N LEU A 45 -5.39 12.65 -19.03
CA LEU A 45 -4.20 13.17 -18.33
C LEU A 45 -4.46 13.39 -16.83
N VAL A 46 -5.65 13.87 -16.46
CA VAL A 46 -6.04 14.08 -15.07
C VAL A 46 -6.22 12.74 -14.37
N GLU A 47 -6.85 11.78 -15.04
CA GLU A 47 -7.01 10.43 -14.52
C GLU A 47 -5.66 9.76 -14.27
N LEU A 48 -4.73 9.87 -15.22
CA LEU A 48 -3.35 9.40 -15.04
C LEU A 48 -2.67 10.08 -13.84
N LEU A 49 -2.79 11.41 -13.71
CA LEU A 49 -2.22 12.14 -12.59
C LEU A 49 -2.80 11.67 -11.25
N VAL A 50 -4.13 11.47 -11.17
CA VAL A 50 -4.81 10.98 -9.97
C VAL A 50 -4.30 9.59 -9.60
N PHE A 51 -4.19 8.67 -10.56
CA PHE A 51 -3.65 7.33 -10.30
C PHE A 51 -2.18 7.36 -9.86
N VAL A 52 -1.35 8.22 -10.45
CA VAL A 52 0.04 8.40 -10.01
C VAL A 52 0.07 8.89 -8.56
N VAL A 53 -0.70 9.92 -8.22
CA VAL A 53 -0.78 10.45 -6.85
C VAL A 53 -1.26 9.38 -5.88
N LEU A 54 -2.30 8.62 -6.22
CA LEU A 54 -2.75 7.50 -5.40
C LEU A 54 -1.67 6.41 -5.27
N GLY A 55 -0.94 6.09 -6.32
CA GLY A 55 0.18 5.15 -6.25
C GLY A 55 1.24 5.60 -5.22
N PHE A 56 1.64 6.87 -5.26
CA PHE A 56 2.59 7.43 -4.31
C PHE A 56 2.03 7.52 -2.88
N LEU A 57 0.76 7.90 -2.74
CA LEU A 57 0.07 7.98 -1.45
C LEU A 57 0.06 6.61 -0.75
N TRP A 58 -0.08 5.52 -1.52
CA TRP A 58 -0.02 4.16 -1.00
C TRP A 58 1.39 3.76 -0.54
N MET A 59 2.40 4.18 -1.29
CA MET A 59 3.79 3.78 -1.06
C MET A 59 4.39 4.44 0.19
N LEU A 60 3.99 5.69 0.48
CA LEU A 60 4.50 6.50 1.58
C LEU A 60 4.32 5.90 3.00
N PRO A 61 3.13 5.43 3.42
CA PRO A 61 2.94 4.82 4.73
C PRO A 61 3.54 3.40 4.79
N LEU A 62 3.53 2.66 3.68
CA LEU A 62 3.85 1.24 3.69
C LEU A 62 5.33 0.91 3.51
N ARG A 63 6.13 1.85 3.00
CA ARG A 63 7.58 1.69 2.92
C ARG A 63 8.17 1.20 4.25
N PHE A 64 7.67 1.67 5.38
CA PHE A 64 8.17 1.29 6.71
C PHE A 64 7.84 -0.15 7.10
N VAL A 65 6.75 -0.70 6.57
CA VAL A 65 6.30 -2.07 6.82
C VAL A 65 6.99 -3.07 5.89
N PHE A 66 7.34 -2.66 4.67
CA PHE A 66 8.01 -3.54 3.69
C PHE A 66 9.54 -3.53 3.79
N VAL A 67 10.16 -2.50 4.38
CA VAL A 67 11.61 -2.43 4.55
C VAL A 67 12.09 -3.53 5.51
N GLY A 68 12.94 -4.42 4.99
CA GLY A 68 13.57 -5.49 5.77
C GLY A 68 12.79 -6.80 5.88
N VAL A 69 11.65 -6.93 5.19
CA VAL A 69 10.84 -8.17 5.16
C VAL A 69 11.53 -9.29 4.38
N GLY A 70 12.24 -8.95 3.31
CA GLY A 70 12.97 -9.92 2.47
C GLY A 70 14.37 -10.28 2.97
N ARG A 71 14.80 -9.80 4.14
CA ARG A 71 16.07 -10.25 4.74
C ARG A 71 15.84 -11.66 5.29
N ALA A 72 16.79 -12.58 5.17
CA ALA A 72 16.69 -13.90 5.82
C ALA A 72 16.53 -13.76 7.34
N ASP A 73 15.85 -14.70 7.98
CA ASP A 73 15.70 -14.70 9.44
C ASP A 73 17.10 -14.84 10.07
N PRO A 74 17.60 -13.85 10.84
CA PRO A 74 18.91 -13.98 11.48
C PRO A 74 18.94 -15.09 12.55
N ASP A 75 17.76 -15.62 12.94
CA ASP A 75 17.59 -16.71 13.89
C ASP A 75 17.17 -18.04 13.20
N GLU A 76 17.19 -18.13 11.85
CA GLU A 76 17.09 -19.42 11.15
C GLU A 76 18.40 -20.19 11.37
N GLU A 77 18.40 -21.09 12.37
CA GLU A 77 19.44 -22.12 12.50
C GLU A 77 19.47 -23.01 11.24
N PRO A 78 20.68 -23.43 10.79
CA PRO A 78 20.88 -24.17 9.54
C PRO A 78 20.18 -25.52 9.47
#